data_AF-A0A832UH27-F1
#
_entry.id   AF-A0A832UH27-F1
#
_cell.length_a   1.000
_cell.length_b   1.000
_cell.length_c   1.000
_cell.angle_alpha   90.00
_cell.angle_beta   90.00
_cell.angle_gamma   90.00
#
_symmetry.space_group_name_H-M   'P 1'
#
loop_
_entity.id
_entity.type
_entity.pdbx_description
1 polymer ?
#
loop_
_entity_poly.entity_id
_entity_poly.type
_entity_poly.pdbx_seq_one_letter_code
_entity_poly.pdbx_strand_id
1 'polypeptide(L)' 'MIKLILSLFVAVIFTIFASQNMEPIFIHFVMGSPVRVPTIVVVFSAFMLGMIVTLFFTIAARTKSGKGMIEDDDED' A
#
# COMPACT_ATOMS: atom_id res chain seq x y z
N MET A 1 -14.85 -19.83 -1.95
CA MET A 1 -15.88 -18.87 -2.43
C MET A 1 -16.13 -17.72 -1.45
N ILE A 2 -16.28 -17.99 -0.14
CA ILE A 2 -16.49 -16.94 0.88
C ILE A 2 -15.47 -15.79 0.85
N LYS A 3 -14.19 -16.09 0.61
CA LYS A 3 -13.12 -15.07 0.48
C LYS A 3 -13.33 -14.11 -0.70
N LEU A 4 -13.81 -14.62 -1.84
CA LEU A 4 -14.08 -13.80 -3.02
C LEU A 4 -15.30 -12.92 -2.80
N ILE A 5 -16.37 -13.48 -2.23
CA ILE A 5 -17.59 -12.75 -1.86
C ILE A 5 -17.26 -11.64 -0.86
N LEU A 6 -16.44 -11.94 0.16
CA LEU A 6 -16.00 -10.95 1.13
C LEU A 6 -15.15 -9.85 0.46
N SER A 7 -14.22 -10.22 -0.44
CA SER A 7 -13.42 -9.22 -1.15
C SER A 7 -14.26 -8.32 -2.06
N LEU A 8 -15.29 -8.89 -2.72
CA LEU A 8 -16.21 -8.15 -3.57
C LEU A 8 -17.05 -7.18 -2.74
N PHE A 9 -17.56 -7.64 -1.59
CA PHE A 9 -18.29 -6.79 -0.66
C PHE A 9 -17.45 -5.61 -0.18
N VAL A 10 -16.21 -5.86 0.22
CA VAL A 10 -15.25 -4.82 0.62
C VAL A 10 -14.96 -3.86 -0.54
N ALA A 11 -14.73 -4.37 -1.76
CA ALA A 11 -14.48 -3.55 -2.94
C ALA A 11 -15.67 -2.64 -3.29
N VAL A 12 -16.90 -3.12 -3.18
CA VAL A 12 -18.11 -2.32 -3.40
C VAL A 12 -18.21 -1.19 -2.39
N ILE A 13 -17.96 -1.46 -1.10
CA ILE A 13 -17.94 -0.42 -0.06
C ILE A 13 -16.90 0.65 -0.38
N PHE A 14 -15.68 0.25 -0.73
CA PHE A 14 -14.62 1.20 -1.11
C PHE A 14 -14.98 2.01 -2.36
N THR A 15 -15.67 1.40 -3.33
CA THR A 15 -16.11 2.08 -4.56
C THR A 15 -17.15 3.15 -4.24
N ILE A 16 -18.12 2.84 -3.39
CA ILE A 16 -19.14 3.81 -2.94
C ILE A 16 -18.45 4.94 -2.16
N PHE A 17 -17.56 4.59 -1.23
CA PHE A 17 -16.78 5.57 -0.48
C PHE A 17 -15.98 6.50 -1.41
N ALA A 18 -15.29 5.96 -2.41
CA ALA A 18 -14.54 6.74 -3.38
C ALA A 18 -15.44 7.65 -4.24
N SER A 19 -16.62 7.16 -4.62
CA SER A 19 -17.61 7.93 -5.40
C SER A 19 -18.19 9.11 -4.62
N GLN A 20 -18.45 8.92 -3.33
CA GLN A 20 -19.02 9.97 -2.47
C GLN A 20 -17.96 10.93 -1.91
N ASN A 21 -16.72 10.47 -1.72
CA ASN A 21 -15.64 11.25 -1.11
C ASN A 21 -14.76 11.97 -2.15
N MET A 22 -15.42 12.80 -2.96
CA MET A 22 -14.77 13.70 -3.94
C MET A 22 -14.46 15.08 -3.36
N GLU A 23 -14.69 15.27 -2.05
CA GLU A 23 -14.41 16.54 -1.40
C GLU A 23 -12.89 16.84 -1.46
N PRO A 24 -12.51 18.03 -1.96
CA PRO A 24 -11.11 18.41 -2.02
C PRO A 24 -10.59 18.76 -0.62
N ILE A 25 -9.44 18.21 -0.27
CA ILE A 25 -8.70 18.63 0.93
C ILE A 25 -7.63 19.65 0.58
N PHE A 26 -7.32 20.50 1.55
CA PHE A 26 -6.25 21.48 1.44
C PHE A 26 -4.98 20.90 2.04
N ILE A 27 -3.98 20.64 1.18
CA ILE A 27 -2.65 20.27 1.64
C ILE A 27 -1.86 21.55 1.86
N HIS A 28 -1.49 21.79 3.12
CA HIS A 28 -0.61 22.87 3.51
C HIS A 28 0.84 22.38 3.42
N PHE A 29 1.63 23.04 2.59
CA PHE A 29 3.07 22.81 2.50
C PHE A 29 3.82 23.79 3.41
N VAL A 30 5.04 23.41 3.81
CA VAL A 30 5.91 24.25 4.68
C VAL A 30 6.19 25.63 4.06
N MET A 31 6.24 25.70 2.72
CA MET A 31 6.24 26.95 1.97
C MET A 31 5.27 26.87 0.78
N GLY A 32 4.61 28.00 0.47
CA GLY A 32 3.72 28.14 -0.69
C GLY A 32 2.23 28.16 -0.37
N SER A 33 1.40 28.31 -1.41
CA SER A 33 -0.06 28.30 -1.29
C SER A 33 -0.61 26.88 -1.10
N PRO A 34 -1.70 26.70 -0.32
CA PRO A 34 -2.33 25.40 -0.16
C PRO A 34 -2.78 24.82 -1.51
N VAL A 35 -2.49 23.53 -1.73
CA VAL A 35 -2.93 22.83 -2.93
C VAL A 35 -4.19 22.05 -2.60
N ARG A 36 -5.22 22.24 -3.43
CA ARG A 36 -6.46 21.46 -3.35
C ARG A 36 -6.28 20.16 -4.12
N VAL A 37 -6.45 19.04 -3.43
CA VAL A 37 -6.44 17.73 -4.07
C VAL A 37 -7.65 16.91 -3.62
N PRO A 38 -8.21 16.06 -4.49
CA PRO A 38 -9.26 15.14 -4.08
C PRO A 38 -8.76 14.20 -2.98
N THR A 39 -9.58 13.98 -1.94
CA THR A 39 -9.24 13.07 -0.82
C THR A 39 -8.78 11.69 -1.31
N ILE A 40 -9.40 11.18 -2.38
CA ILE A 40 -9.05 9.88 -2.98
C ILE A 40 -7.58 9.80 -3.42
N VAL A 41 -7.01 10.90 -3.94
CA VAL A 41 -5.60 10.92 -4.39
C VAL A 41 -4.67 10.71 -3.19
N VAL A 42 -4.98 11.34 -2.07
CA VAL A 42 -4.19 11.25 -0.83
C VAL A 42 -4.28 9.85 -0.25
N VAL A 43 -5.50 9.31 -0.10
CA VAL A 43 -5.73 7.96 0.42
C VAL A 43 -5.07 6.90 -0.47
N PHE A 44 -5.24 7.00 -1.78
CA PHE A 44 -4.64 6.07 -2.74
C PHE A 44 -3.10 6.11 -2.69
N SER A 45 -2.52 7.31 -2.64
CA SER A 45 -1.05 7.46 -2.56
C SER A 45 -0.49 6.88 -1.26
N ALA A 46 -1.16 7.08 -0.12
CA ALA A 46 -0.76 6.50 1.16
C ALA A 46 -0.85 4.96 1.15
N PHE A 47 -1.92 4.40 0.60
CA PHE A 47 -2.07 2.95 0.46
C PHE A 47 -0.98 2.34 -0.44
N MET A 48 -0.70 2.97 -1.58
CA MET A 48 0.35 2.52 -2.49
C MET A 48 1.73 2.58 -1.85
N LEU A 49 2.06 3.63 -1.10
CA LEU A 49 3.31 3.72 -0.35
C LEU A 49 3.44 2.59 0.67
N GLY A 50 2.37 2.30 1.43
CA GLY A 50 2.36 1.18 2.37
C GLY A 50 2.58 -0.18 1.71
N MET A 51 1.95 -0.40 0.54
CA MET A 51 2.13 -1.60 -0.27
C MET A 51 3.57 -1.74 -0.78
N ILE A 52 4.17 -0.66 -1.30
CA ILE A 52 5.55 -0.63 -1.79
C ILE A 52 6.53 -0.94 -0.65
N VAL A 53 6.36 -0.31 0.51
CA VAL A 53 7.21 -0.54 1.69
C VAL A 53 7.09 -1.99 2.15
N THR A 54 5.87 -2.52 2.25
CA THR A 54 5.64 -3.93 2.64
C THR A 54 6.27 -4.90 1.65
N LEU A 55 6.11 -4.64 0.35
CA LEU A 55 6.70 -5.46 -0.71
C LEU A 55 8.23 -5.44 -0.62
N PHE A 56 8.84 -4.26 -0.44
CA PHE A 56 10.28 -4.11 -0.28
C PHE A 56 10.82 -4.92 0.89
N PHE A 57 10.20 -4.80 2.08
CA PHE A 57 10.61 -5.57 3.26
C PHE A 57 10.37 -7.07 3.10
N THR A 58 9.26 -7.47 2.46
CA THR A 58 8.97 -8.89 2.22
C THR A 58 9.99 -9.53 1.29
N ILE A 59 10.36 -8.83 0.22
CA ILE A 59 11.40 -9.28 -0.72
C ILE A 59 12.75 -9.35 0.00
N ALA A 60 13.14 -8.28 0.71
CA ALA A 60 14.40 -8.23 1.44
C ALA A 60 14.51 -9.35 2.49
N ALA A 61 13.44 -9.64 3.23
CA ALA A 61 13.40 -10.73 4.20
C ALA A 61 13.57 -12.11 3.55
N ARG A 62 12.94 -12.34 2.39
CA ARG A 62 13.08 -13.59 1.62
C ARG A 62 14.50 -13.76 1.06
N THR A 63 15.13 -12.68 0.59
CA THR A 63 16.52 -12.72 0.12
C THR A 63 17.50 -13.07 1.24
N LYS A 64 17.24 -12.61 2.48
CA LYS A 64 18.09 -12.95 3.64
C LYS A 64 17.99 -14.42 4.03
N SER A 65 16.80 -15.04 3.95
CA SER A 65 16.64 -16.48 4.19
C SER A 65 17.28 -17.38 3.13
N GLY A 66 17.44 -16.90 1.89
CA GLY A 66 18.11 -17.66 0.83
C GLY A 66 19.63 -17.71 0.95
N LYS A 67 20.25 -16.82 1.73
CA LYS A 67 21.72 -16.76 1.88
C LYS A 67 22.26 -17.72 2.95
N GLY A 68 21.42 -18.13 3.92
CA GLY A 68 21.81 -19.06 4.98
C GLY A 68 21.75 -20.54 4.61
N MET A 69 21.26 -20.92 3.42
CA MET A 69 21.26 -22.32 2.96
C MET A 69 22.44 -22.67 2.05
N ILE A 70 23.28 -21.68 1.68
CA ILE A 70 24.42 -21.91 0.77
C ILE A 70 25.73 -22.08 1.56
N GLU A 71 25.81 -21.62 2.81
CA GLU A 71 27.04 -21.74 3.63
C GLU A 71 27.11 -23.04 4.46
N ASP A 72 26.02 -23.80 4.60
CA ASP A 72 25.98 -25.01 5.45
C ASP A 72 26.38 -26.32 4.71
N ASP A 73 26.65 -26.27 3.39
CA ASP A 73 27.02 -27.45 2.57
C ASP A 73 28.54 -27.53 2.24
N ASP A 74 29.37 -26.61 2.74
CA ASP A 74 30.82 -26.53 2.41
C ASP A 74 31.78 -27.00 3.54
N GLU A 75 31.28 -27.58 4.64
CA GLU A 75 32.11 -28.20 5.69
C GLU A 75 31.87 -29.72 5.80
N ASP A 76 32.48 -30.49 4.88
CA ASP A 76 32.77 -31.93 5.01
C ASP A 76 34.26 -32.16 5.35
#